data_AF-A0A371MSC7-F1
#
_entry.id   AF-A0A371MSC7-F1
#
_cell.length_a   1.000
_cell.length_b   1.000
_cell.length_c   1.000
_cell.angle_alpha   90.00
_cell.angle_beta   90.00
_cell.angle_gamma   90.00
#
_symmetry.space_group_name_H-M   'P 1'
#
loop_
_entity.id
_entity.type
_entity.pdbx_description
1 polymer ?
#
loop_
_entity_poly.entity_id
_entity_poly.type
_entity_poly.pdbx_seq_one_letter_code
_entity_poly.pdbx_strand_id
1 'polypeptide(L)'
;MAVEPPPAEFTAYEPTRHVIQHAKGLSKGPNRHVDADLLRECIESGAARKVNRGMWRFEKEIAGVEFAVVVSSDSNEIITAFPTVVNRAEAEHIGYWADDELDDIEAAQEYHEQKPREY
;
A
#
# COMPACT_ATOMS: atom_id res chain seq x y z
N MET A 1 -9.89 26.81 2.22
CA MET A 1 -9.28 26.12 3.38
C MET A 1 -8.41 25.01 2.83
N ALA A 2 -7.11 24.99 3.15
CA ALA A 2 -6.29 23.81 2.86
C ALA A 2 -6.86 22.64 3.65
N VAL A 3 -7.04 21.48 3.02
CA VAL A 3 -7.46 20.29 3.74
C VAL A 3 -6.24 19.79 4.50
N GLU A 4 -6.31 19.74 5.82
CA GLU A 4 -5.24 19.18 6.64
C GLU A 4 -5.13 17.67 6.38
N PRO A 5 -3.90 17.15 6.22
CA PRO A 5 -3.68 15.71 6.10
C PRO A 5 -4.11 14.99 7.39
N PRO A 6 -4.48 13.70 7.30
CA PRO A 6 -4.88 12.93 8.45
C PRO A 6 -3.63 12.57 9.27
N PRO A 7 -3.78 11.99 10.47
CA PRO A 7 -2.63 11.63 11.31
C PRO A 7 -1.60 10.78 10.53
N ALA A 8 -0.34 11.21 10.49
CA ALA A 8 0.74 10.43 9.89
C ALA A 8 1.37 9.47 10.92
N GLU A 9 0.54 8.79 11.69
CA GLU A 9 0.93 7.87 12.76
C GLU A 9 0.28 6.52 12.49
N PHE A 10 1.07 5.45 12.36
CA PHE A 10 0.52 4.13 12.03
C PHE A 10 -0.49 3.64 13.08
N THR A 11 -0.22 3.93 14.35
CA THR A 11 -1.09 3.57 15.48
C THR A 11 -2.41 4.33 15.51
N ALA A 12 -2.59 5.35 14.68
CA ALA A 12 -3.87 6.03 14.52
C ALA A 12 -4.87 5.21 13.69
N TYR A 13 -4.44 4.12 13.05
CA TYR A 13 -5.28 3.34 12.14
C TYR A 13 -5.33 1.86 12.50
N GLU A 14 -6.52 1.26 12.35
CA GLU A 14 -6.71 -0.19 12.48
C GLU A 14 -6.77 -0.87 11.11
N PRO A 15 -6.03 -1.96 10.88
CA PRO A 15 -6.11 -2.69 9.61
C PRO A 15 -7.45 -3.41 9.48
N THR A 16 -8.14 -3.18 8.36
CA THR A 16 -9.36 -3.92 8.04
C THR A 16 -9.07 -5.41 7.82
N ARG A 17 -10.10 -6.25 7.91
CA ARG A 17 -10.00 -7.70 7.60
C ARG A 17 -9.39 -7.95 6.21
N HIS A 18 -9.66 -7.09 5.23
CA HIS A 18 -9.10 -7.21 3.89
C HIS A 18 -7.57 -7.10 3.90
N VAL A 19 -7.03 -6.10 4.60
CA VAL A 19 -5.59 -5.91 4.78
C VAL A 19 -4.97 -7.09 5.51
N ILE A 20 -5.60 -7.55 6.60
CA ILE A 20 -5.11 -8.71 7.37
C ILE A 20 -5.08 -9.99 6.51
N GLN A 21 -6.05 -10.18 5.62
CA GLN A 21 -6.05 -11.34 4.72
C GLN A 21 -4.91 -11.29 3.72
N HIS A 22 -4.61 -10.12 3.15
CA HIS A 22 -3.45 -9.96 2.26
C HIS A 22 -2.13 -10.17 3.01
N ALA A 23 -1.98 -9.60 4.21
CA ALA A 23 -0.78 -9.75 5.03
C ALA A 23 -0.51 -11.20 5.47
N LYS A 24 -1.55 -12.04 5.51
CA LYS A 24 -1.43 -13.46 5.85
C LYS A 24 -1.39 -14.38 4.62
N GLY A 25 -1.38 -13.85 3.39
CA GLY A 25 -1.45 -14.65 2.17
C GLY A 25 -2.78 -15.41 2.01
N LEU A 26 -3.86 -14.95 2.65
CA LEU A 26 -5.18 -15.60 2.67
C LEU A 26 -6.20 -14.96 1.71
N SER A 27 -5.77 -13.95 0.94
CA SER A 27 -6.66 -13.24 0.02
C SER A 27 -6.74 -13.94 -1.33
N LYS A 28 -7.80 -13.64 -2.09
CA LYS A 28 -7.94 -14.07 -3.49
C LYS A 28 -7.20 -13.06 -4.37
N GLY A 29 -6.11 -13.48 -5.00
CA GLY A 29 -5.29 -12.67 -5.91
C GLY A 29 -3.80 -12.89 -5.66
N PRO A 30 -2.93 -12.27 -6.47
CA PRO A 30 -1.48 -12.32 -6.26
C PRO A 30 -1.11 -11.79 -4.87
N ASN A 31 -0.05 -12.36 -4.30
CA ASN A 31 0.48 -11.86 -3.04
C ASN A 31 1.04 -10.45 -3.26
N ARG A 32 0.78 -9.56 -2.32
CA ARG A 32 1.25 -8.16 -2.39
C ARG A 32 2.45 -7.92 -1.49
N HIS A 33 2.84 -8.93 -0.70
CA HIS A 33 3.90 -8.85 0.30
C HIS A 33 3.73 -7.63 1.23
N VAL A 34 2.48 -7.39 1.63
CA VAL A 34 2.11 -6.30 2.56
C VAL A 34 2.24 -6.80 3.98
N ASP A 35 3.13 -6.18 4.75
CA ASP A 35 3.28 -6.43 6.19
C ASP A 35 3.11 -5.14 7.02
N ALA A 36 3.20 -5.27 8.35
CA ALA A 36 2.98 -4.15 9.26
C ALA A 36 4.08 -3.07 9.20
N ASP A 37 5.32 -3.44 8.85
CA ASP A 37 6.43 -2.50 8.72
C ASP A 37 6.26 -1.67 7.43
N LEU A 38 5.89 -2.31 6.32
CA LEU A 38 5.54 -1.63 5.08
C LEU A 38 4.40 -0.62 5.28
N LEU A 39 3.30 -1.05 5.91
CA LEU A 39 2.17 -0.17 6.18
C LEU A 39 2.57 1.03 7.05
N ARG A 40 3.39 0.79 8.08
CA ARG A 40 3.92 1.84 8.94
C ARG A 40 4.78 2.82 8.16
N GLU A 41 5.71 2.32 7.36
CA GLU A 41 6.60 3.15 6.58
C GLU A 41 5.86 4.05 5.59
N CYS A 42 4.82 3.54 4.94
CA CYS A 42 3.96 4.35 4.08
C CYS A 42 3.23 5.44 4.89
N ILE A 43 2.57 5.09 6.00
CA ILE A 43 1.77 6.05 6.77
C ILE A 43 2.64 7.13 7.45
N GLU A 44 3.77 6.75 8.03
CA GLU A 44 4.59 7.65 8.85
C GLU A 44 5.58 8.49 8.04
N SER A 45 6.05 7.97 6.89
CA SER A 45 7.09 8.62 6.09
C SER A 45 6.70 8.85 4.63
N GLY A 46 5.55 8.34 4.19
CA GLY A 46 5.07 8.51 2.83
C GLY A 46 4.43 9.88 2.57
N ALA A 47 4.29 10.20 1.30
CA ALA A 47 3.59 11.40 0.86
C ALA A 47 2.07 11.17 0.95
N ALA A 48 1.39 12.01 1.73
CA ALA A 48 -0.06 11.95 1.88
C ALA A 48 -0.78 12.71 0.75
N ARG A 49 -1.72 12.03 0.10
CA ARG A 49 -2.58 12.58 -0.95
C ARG A 49 -4.04 12.27 -0.68
N LYS A 50 -4.90 13.29 -0.74
CA LYS A 50 -6.34 13.09 -0.65
C LYS A 50 -6.88 12.46 -1.93
N VAL A 51 -7.63 11.37 -1.80
CA VAL A 51 -8.23 10.66 -2.95
C VAL A 51 -9.74 10.83 -3.03
N ASN A 52 -10.43 10.82 -1.89
CA ASN A 52 -11.87 11.07 -1.82
C ASN A 52 -12.21 11.76 -0.47
N ARG A 53 -13.49 12.03 -0.22
CA ARG A 53 -13.98 12.47 1.10
C ARG A 53 -13.64 11.40 2.14
N GLY A 54 -12.93 11.81 3.19
CA GLY A 54 -12.52 10.92 4.27
C GLY A 54 -11.43 9.92 3.88
N MET A 55 -10.96 9.89 2.63
CA MET A 55 -10.03 8.87 2.13
C MET A 55 -8.72 9.50 1.69
N TRP A 56 -7.64 8.95 2.21
CA TRP A 56 -6.28 9.41 1.97
C TRP A 56 -5.40 8.26 1.53
N ARG A 57 -4.46 8.56 0.66
CA ARG A 57 -3.45 7.66 0.15
C ARG A 57 -2.09 8.13 0.64
N PHE A 58 -1.35 7.24 1.26
CA PHE A 58 0.05 7.44 1.61
C PHE A 58 0.90 6.65 0.63
N GLU A 59 1.79 7.34 -0.08
CA GLU A 59 2.62 6.77 -1.14
C GLU A 59 4.09 6.82 -0.73
N LYS A 60 4.80 5.70 -0.87
CA LYS A 60 6.23 5.62 -0.56
C LYS A 60 6.90 4.55 -1.42
N GLU A 61 8.10 4.86 -1.89
CA GLU A 61 9.00 3.89 -2.50
C GLU A 61 9.76 3.10 -1.43
N ILE A 62 9.71 1.78 -1.53
CA ILE A 62 10.39 0.84 -0.66
C ILE A 62 11.17 -0.13 -1.55
N ALA A 63 12.49 0.02 -1.53
CA ALA A 63 13.43 -0.82 -2.26
C ALA A 63 13.04 -1.05 -3.74
N GLY A 64 12.82 0.04 -4.50
CA GLY A 64 12.50 -0.01 -5.93
C GLY A 64 11.03 -0.33 -6.26
N VAL A 65 10.14 -0.42 -5.25
CA VAL A 65 8.70 -0.60 -5.44
C VAL A 65 7.95 0.54 -4.76
N GLU A 66 7.12 1.27 -5.52
CA GLU A 66 6.21 2.26 -4.96
C GLU A 66 4.96 1.55 -4.43
N PHE A 67 4.68 1.78 -3.15
CA PHE A 67 3.48 1.29 -2.48
C PHE A 67 2.54 2.43 -2.14
N ALA A 68 1.25 2.13 -2.25
CA ALA A 68 0.19 2.98 -1.77
C ALA A 68 -0.60 2.30 -0.66
N VAL A 69 -0.76 3.02 0.46
CA VAL A 69 -1.65 2.65 1.55
C VAL A 69 -2.83 3.60 1.59
N VAL A 70 -4.05 3.07 1.48
CA VAL A 70 -5.27 3.86 1.54
C VAL A 70 -5.87 3.73 2.93
N VAL A 71 -6.10 4.87 3.57
CA VAL A 71 -6.77 4.97 4.87
C VAL A 71 -8.06 5.75 4.78
N SER A 72 -8.97 5.44 5.69
CA SER A 72 -10.15 6.24 6.00
C SER A 72 -9.85 7.08 7.24
N SER A 73 -9.82 8.41 7.10
CA SER A 73 -9.71 9.34 8.24
C SER A 73 -11.01 9.46 9.02
N ASP A 74 -12.14 9.05 8.45
CA ASP A 74 -13.45 9.12 9.11
C ASP A 74 -13.65 7.93 10.06
N SER A 75 -13.15 6.75 9.69
CA SER A 75 -13.23 5.53 10.50
C SER A 75 -11.91 5.12 11.17
N ASN A 76 -10.80 5.82 10.89
CA ASN A 76 -9.46 5.47 11.35
C ASN A 76 -9.05 4.04 10.98
N GLU A 77 -9.28 3.67 9.72
CA GLU A 77 -9.02 2.31 9.22
C GLU A 77 -8.05 2.30 8.03
N ILE A 78 -7.20 1.27 7.98
CA ILE A 78 -6.42 0.94 6.78
C ILE A 78 -7.28 0.08 5.87
N ILE A 79 -7.70 0.65 4.75
CA ILE A 79 -8.68 0.07 3.84
C ILE A 79 -8.00 -0.92 2.90
N THR A 80 -6.86 -0.54 2.33
CA THR A 80 -6.09 -1.40 1.43
C THR A 80 -4.64 -0.92 1.31
N ALA A 81 -3.76 -1.83 0.88
CA ALA A 81 -2.40 -1.52 0.47
C ALA A 81 -2.04 -2.32 -0.78
N PHE A 82 -1.29 -1.70 -1.68
CA PHE A 82 -0.92 -2.30 -2.96
C PHE A 82 0.25 -1.60 -3.64
N PRO A 83 1.03 -2.32 -4.46
CA PRO A 83 2.07 -1.72 -5.30
C PRO A 83 1.44 -0.88 -6.42
N THR A 84 2.06 0.24 -6.74
CA THR A 84 1.66 1.16 -7.81
C THR A 84 2.62 1.21 -8.97
N VAL A 85 3.92 1.08 -8.68
CA VAL A 85 4.99 1.08 -9.67
C VAL A 85 6.07 0.12 -9.19
N VAL A 86 6.53 -0.76 -10.08
CA VAL A 86 7.67 -1.65 -9.83
C VAL A 86 8.84 -1.25 -10.75
N ASN A 87 9.93 -0.77 -10.17
CA ASN A 87 11.20 -0.61 -10.87
C ASN A 87 12.05 -1.87 -10.67
N ARG A 88 11.77 -2.91 -11.46
CA ARG A 88 12.38 -4.24 -11.28
C ARG A 88 13.91 -4.20 -11.25
N ALA A 89 14.53 -3.46 -12.17
CA ALA A 89 15.99 -3.38 -12.23
C ALA A 89 16.61 -2.78 -10.95
N GLU A 90 15.95 -1.80 -10.35
CA GLU A 90 16.39 -1.20 -9.08
C GLU A 90 16.11 -2.13 -7.90
N ALA A 91 14.93 -2.74 -7.86
CA ALA A 91 14.54 -3.66 -6.80
C ALA A 91 15.47 -4.89 -6.73
N GLU A 92 15.80 -5.47 -7.90
CA GLU A 92 16.80 -6.54 -8.04
C GLU A 92 18.19 -6.10 -7.59
N HIS A 93 18.60 -4.87 -7.94
CA HIS A 93 19.89 -4.34 -7.54
C HIS A 93 20.01 -4.15 -6.01
N ILE A 94 18.94 -3.70 -5.37
CA ILE A 94 18.88 -3.52 -3.91
C ILE A 94 18.87 -4.88 -3.20
N GLY A 95 18.25 -5.90 -3.80
CA GLY A 95 18.21 -7.26 -3.27
C GLY A 95 17.39 -7.40 -1.97
N TYR A 96 16.46 -6.47 -1.74
CA TYR A 96 15.54 -6.52 -0.61
C TYR A 96 14.44 -7.57 -0.83
N TRP A 97 13.95 -7.66 -2.07
CA TRP A 97 12.91 -8.61 -2.49
C TRP A 97 13.55 -9.83 -3.15
N ALA A 98 13.01 -11.02 -2.89
CA ALA A 98 13.32 -12.19 -3.70
C ALA A 98 12.70 -12.07 -5.10
N ASP A 99 13.27 -12.77 -6.08
CA ASP A 99 12.80 -12.74 -7.48
C ASP A 99 11.34 -13.19 -7.61
N ASP A 100 10.94 -14.22 -6.86
CA ASP A 100 9.55 -14.68 -6.80
C ASP A 100 8.61 -13.70 -6.09
N GLU A 101 9.12 -12.92 -5.13
CA GLU A 101 8.35 -11.84 -4.50
C GLU A 101 8.11 -10.69 -5.48
N LEU A 102 9.10 -10.35 -6.32
CA LEU A 102 8.95 -9.35 -7.37
C LEU A 102 7.93 -9.78 -8.42
N ASP A 103 7.95 -11.05 -8.86
CA ASP A 103 6.94 -11.61 -9.76
C ASP A 103 5.52 -11.49 -9.17
N ASP A 104 5.36 -11.80 -7.89
CA ASP A 104 4.10 -11.65 -7.15
C ASP A 104 3.63 -10.18 -7.09
N ILE A 105 4.55 -9.26 -6.79
CA ILE A 105 4.28 -7.82 -6.69
C ILE A 105 3.88 -7.24 -8.04
N GLU A 106 4.56 -7.60 -9.13
CA GLU A 106 4.20 -7.18 -10.49
C GLU A 106 2.81 -7.70 -10.87
N ALA A 107 2.54 -8.99 -10.62
CA ALA A 107 1.22 -9.55 -10.84
C ALA A 107 0.14 -8.84 -10.01
N ALA A 108 0.45 -8.44 -8.77
CA ALA A 108 -0.44 -7.65 -7.94
C ALA A 108 -0.69 -6.24 -8.50
N GLN A 109 0.34 -5.57 -9.03
CA GLN A 109 0.21 -4.27 -9.69
C GLN A 109 -0.74 -4.41 -10.89
N GLU A 110 -0.48 -5.36 -11.79
CA GLU A 110 -1.30 -5.60 -12.98
C GLU A 110 -2.76 -5.90 -12.61
N TYR A 111 -2.97 -6.72 -11.58
CA TYR A 111 -4.31 -7.05 -11.08
C TYR A 111 -5.07 -5.81 -10.60
N HIS A 112 -4.38 -4.84 -9.98
CA HIS A 112 -4.99 -3.59 -9.54
C HIS A 112 -5.22 -2.60 -10.67
N GLU A 113 -4.34 -2.56 -11.68
CA GLU A 113 -4.53 -1.70 -12.86
C GLU A 113 -5.73 -2.13 -13.72
N GLN A 114 -6.01 -3.44 -13.77
CA GLN A 114 -7.13 -4.00 -14.52
C GLN A 114 -8.49 -3.79 -13.83
N LYS A 115 -8.52 -3.50 -12.53
CA LYS A 115 -9.77 -3.22 -11.83
C LYS A 115 -10.15 -1.75 -12.02
N PRO A 116 -11.40 -1.45 -12.44
CA PRO A 116 -11.88 -0.08 -12.44
C PRO A 116 -11.76 0.49 -11.02
N ARG A 117 -11.12 1.65 -10.91
CA ARG A 117 -10.91 2.39 -9.65
C ARG A 117 -12.26 2.94 -9.17
N GLU A 118 -13.09 2.09 -8.56
CA GLU A 118 -14.27 2.53 -7.82
C GLU A 118 -13.80 3.04 -6.44
N TYR A 119 -13.50 4.33 -6.35
CA TYR A 119 -13.27 5.05 -5.09
C TYR A 119 -14.38 6.05 -4.82
#